data_AF-A0A328U9F6-F1
#
_entry.id   AF-A0A328U9F6-F1
#
_cell.length_a   1.000
_cell.length_b   1.000
_cell.length_c   1.000
_cell.angle_alpha   90.00
_cell.angle_beta   90.00
_cell.angle_gamma   90.00
#
_symmetry.space_group_name_H-M   'P 1'
#
loop_
_entity.id
_entity.type
_entity.pdbx_description
1 polymer ?
#
loop_
_entity_poly.entity_id
_entity_poly.type
_entity_poly.pdbx_seq_one_letter_code
_entity_poly.pdbx_strand_id
1 'polypeptide(L)'
;MVIMVVDSDRMALNRAAKLLSNLNAAVAVVLFEAALPAIQYTMNHPVDLVYTRAKLSDLSGSELLQKILRYQPLAEGRILQKNEEILGSPLNSDLV
;
A
#
# COMPACT_ATOMS: atom_id res chain seq x y z
N MET A 1 -3.20 5.05 -12.18
CA MET A 1 -3.26 5.04 -10.71
C MET A 1 -2.08 4.23 -10.18
N VAL A 2 -1.40 4.70 -9.13
CA VAL A 2 -0.27 4.03 -8.49
C VAL A 2 -0.69 3.54 -7.10
N ILE A 3 -0.69 2.22 -6.91
CA ILE A 3 -0.94 1.58 -5.62
C ILE A 3 0.39 1.13 -5.05
N MET A 4 0.68 1.57 -3.83
CA MET A 4 1.78 1.09 -3.02
C MET A 4 1.29 0.03 -2.04
N VAL A 5 2.01 -1.09 -1.95
CA VAL A 5 1.79 -2.11 -0.92
C VAL A 5 3.07 -2.33 -0.14
N VAL A 6 2.98 -2.16 1.18
CA VAL A 6 4.11 -2.34 2.11
C VAL A 6 3.79 -3.44 3.11
N ASP A 7 4.51 -4.55 3.02
CA ASP A 7 4.29 -5.72 3.86
C ASP A 7 5.57 -6.54 4.00
N SER A 8 5.95 -6.86 5.25
CA SER A 8 7.07 -7.75 5.54
C SER A 8 6.84 -9.21 5.10
N ASP A 9 5.58 -9.60 4.85
CA ASP A 9 5.25 -10.91 4.28
C ASP A 9 5.31 -10.87 2.74
N ARG A 10 6.40 -11.39 2.18
CA ARG A 10 6.60 -11.51 0.73
C ARG A 10 5.51 -12.33 0.03
N MET A 11 4.94 -13.34 0.69
CA MET A 11 3.85 -14.12 0.11
C MET A 11 2.58 -13.28 0.02
N ALA A 12 2.31 -12.43 1.02
CA ALA A 12 1.21 -11.47 0.98
C ALA A 12 1.41 -10.42 -0.14
N LEU A 13 2.63 -9.90 -0.31
CA LEU A 13 2.95 -8.99 -1.43
C LEU A 13 2.68 -9.62 -2.80
N ASN A 14 3.10 -10.87 -3.00
CA ASN A 14 2.87 -11.58 -4.27
C ASN A 14 1.38 -11.79 -4.54
N ARG A 15 0.58 -12.12 -3.52
CA ARG A 15 -0.88 -12.23 -3.64
C ARG A 15 -1.51 -10.89 -4.01
N ALA A 16 -1.12 -9.81 -3.32
CA ALA A 16 -1.56 -8.45 -3.62
C ALA A 16 -1.20 -8.03 -5.05
N ALA A 17 0.03 -8.27 -5.49
CA ALA A 17 0.50 -7.95 -6.83
C ALA A 17 -0.34 -8.66 -7.90
N LYS A 18 -0.61 -9.95 -7.73
CA LYS A 18 -1.42 -10.74 -8.66
C LYS A 18 -2.87 -10.24 -8.69
N LEU A 19 -3.47 -9.98 -7.52
CA LEU A 19 -4.83 -9.49 -7.42
C LEU A 19 -4.98 -8.11 -8.07
N LEU A 20 -4.09 -7.18 -7.75
CA LEU A 20 -4.16 -5.79 -8.23
C LEU A 20 -3.79 -5.66 -9.72
N SER A 21 -2.85 -6.47 -10.22
CA SER A 21 -2.50 -6.50 -11.65
C SER A 21 -3.62 -7.08 -12.51
N ASN A 22 -4.52 -7.88 -11.93
CA ASN A 22 -5.68 -8.44 -12.62
C ASN A 22 -6.87 -7.48 -12.65
N LEU A 23 -6.78 -6.31 -12.02
CA LEU A 23 -7.80 -5.26 -12.18
C LEU A 23 -7.71 -4.74 -13.62
N ASN A 24 -8.82 -4.72 -14.36
CA ASN A 24 -8.92 -4.21 -15.75
C ASN A 24 -8.76 -2.68 -15.86
N ALA A 25 -7.89 -2.08 -15.04
CA ALA A 25 -7.62 -0.65 -14.99
C ALA A 25 -6.11 -0.39 -15.17
N ALA A 26 -5.76 0.78 -15.67
CA ALA A 26 -4.37 1.24 -15.79
C ALA A 26 -3.77 1.53 -14.40
N VAL A 27 -3.47 0.47 -13.66
CA VAL A 27 -2.93 0.47 -12.30
C VAL A 27 -1.48 0.03 -12.35
N ALA A 28 -0.59 0.88 -11.84
CA ALA A 28 0.77 0.49 -11.50
C ALA A 28 0.80 0.05 -10.03
N VAL A 29 1.38 -1.10 -9.75
CA VAL A 29 1.52 -1.62 -8.38
C VAL A 29 3.00 -1.61 -8.01
N VAL A 30 3.33 -0.95 -6.91
CA VAL A 30 4.70 -0.91 -6.34
C VAL A 30 4.71 -1.59 -4.99
N LEU A 31 5.69 -2.46 -4.77
CA LEU A 31 5.74 -3.37 -3.62
C LEU A 31 7.01 -3.11 -2.82
N PHE A 32 6.88 -3.06 -1.49
CA PHE A 32 8.01 -2.92 -0.58
C PHE A 32 7.88 -3.87 0.62
N GLU A 33 8.98 -4.52 0.99
CA GLU A 33 9.03 -5.41 2.16
C GLU A 33 9.32 -4.65 3.47
N ALA A 34 9.71 -3.37 3.38
CA ALA A 34 10.10 -2.53 4.51
C ALA A 34 9.65 -1.07 4.32
N ALA A 35 9.55 -0.33 5.42
CA ALA A 35 9.02 1.02 5.42
C ALA A 35 9.97 2.05 4.77
N LEU A 36 11.28 1.94 5.02
CA LEU A 36 12.25 2.94 4.54
C LEU A 36 12.29 3.08 3.01
N PRO A 37 12.41 2.00 2.20
CA PRO A 37 12.34 2.11 0.74
C PRO A 37 11.02 2.69 0.22
N ALA A 38 9.90 2.36 0.88
CA ALA A 38 8.60 2.91 0.53
C ALA A 38 8.55 4.43 0.72
N ILE A 39 9.08 4.93 1.85
CA ILE A 39 9.19 6.37 2.12
C ILE A 39 10.07 7.05 1.06
N GLN A 40 11.25 6.49 0.76
CA GLN A 40 12.16 7.05 -0.26
C GLN A 40 11.49 7.12 -1.63
N TYR A 41 10.70 6.11 -2.00
CA TYR A 41 9.95 6.11 -3.25
C TYR A 41 8.97 7.30 -3.33
N THR A 42 8.20 7.53 -2.25
CA THR A 42 7.18 8.61 -2.20
C THR A 42 7.74 10.02 -2.26
N MET A 43 9.04 10.22 -2.07
CA MET A 43 9.65 11.55 -2.21
C MET A 43 9.67 12.04 -3.66
N ASN A 44 9.72 11.12 -4.64
CA ASN A 44 9.93 11.45 -6.05
C ASN A 44 8.86 10.88 -6.97
N HIS A 45 8.01 9.98 -6.47
CA HIS A 45 7.00 9.29 -7.27
C HIS A 45 5.62 9.46 -6.64
N PRO A 46 4.62 9.88 -7.43
CA PRO A 46 3.26 10.01 -6.94
C PRO A 46 2.69 8.64 -6.56
N VAL A 47 1.89 8.63 -5.49
CA VAL A 47 1.16 7.45 -5.03
C VAL A 47 -0.26 7.87 -4.71
N ASP A 48 -1.23 7.12 -5.23
CA ASP A 48 -2.65 7.41 -5.03
C ASP A 48 -3.21 6.66 -3.82
N LEU A 49 -2.76 5.42 -3.60
CA LEU A 49 -3.24 4.55 -2.53
C LEU A 49 -2.10 3.74 -1.90
N VAL A 50 -2.06 3.69 -0.59
CA VAL A 50 -1.07 2.95 0.20
C VAL A 50 -1.76 1.90 1.05
N TYR A 51 -1.43 0.64 0.82
CA TYR A 51 -1.69 -0.46 1.76
C TYR A 51 -0.45 -0.72 2.59
N THR A 52 -0.59 -0.78 3.91
CA THR A 52 0.51 -1.17 4.80
C THR A 52 0.05 -2.19 5.82
N ARG A 53 0.92 -3.13 6.19
CA ARG A 53 0.69 -3.97 7.35
C ARG A 53 0.73 -3.13 8.63
N ALA A 54 -0.13 -3.44 9.61
CA ALA A 54 -0.17 -2.73 10.89
C ALA A 54 1.16 -2.76 11.66
N LYS A 55 1.91 -3.85 11.53
CA LYS A 55 3.24 -4.04 12.10
C LYS A 55 4.21 -4.44 11.00
N LEU A 56 5.21 -3.60 10.73
CA LEU A 56 6.37 -3.93 9.91
C LEU A 56 7.56 -4.25 10.82
N SER A 57 8.68 -4.66 10.22
CA SER A 57 9.91 -4.99 10.94
C SER A 57 10.58 -3.76 11.57
N ASP A 58 10.38 -2.57 10.99
CA ASP A 58 11.06 -1.32 11.31
C ASP A 58 10.13 -0.23 11.87
N LEU A 59 8.89 -0.13 11.39
CA LEU A 59 7.90 0.86 11.84
C LEU A 59 6.50 0.23 12.01
N SER A 60 5.62 0.91 12.75
CA SER A 60 4.19 0.63 12.65
C SER A 60 3.62 1.14 11.31
N GLY A 61 2.54 0.51 10.84
CA GLY A 61 1.85 0.95 9.62
C GLY A 61 1.32 2.38 9.74
N SER A 62 0.89 2.80 10.93
CA SER A 62 0.44 4.18 11.16
C SER A 62 1.58 5.20 11.06
N GLU A 63 2.76 4.90 11.62
CA GLU A 63 3.95 5.76 11.49
C GLU A 63 4.42 5.85 10.03
N LEU A 64 4.37 4.74 9.29
CA LEU A 64 4.67 4.75 7.86
C LEU A 64 3.70 5.64 7.08
N LEU A 65 2.38 5.47 7.28
CA LEU A 65 1.38 6.31 6.60
C LEU A 65 1.57 7.79 6.94
N GLN A 66 1.79 8.14 8.21
CA GLN A 66 2.07 9.52 8.60
C GLN A 66 3.28 10.12 7.87
N LYS A 67 4.33 9.32 7.65
CA LYS A 67 5.53 9.77 6.91
C LYS A 67 5.24 9.91 5.42
N ILE A 68 4.52 8.97 4.82
CA ILE A 68 4.15 9.02 3.39
C ILE A 68 3.25 10.23 3.11
N LEU A 69 2.22 10.45 3.93
CA LEU A 69 1.26 11.55 3.73
C LEU A 69 1.88 12.95 3.82
N ARG A 70 3.09 13.09 4.40
CA ARG A 70 3.86 14.34 4.34
C ARG A 70 4.39 14.64 2.94
N TYR A 71 4.72 13.62 2.17
CA TYR A 71 5.21 13.75 0.78
C TYR A 71 4.08 13.62 -0.24
N GLN A 72 3.06 12.82 0.07
CA GLN A 72 1.92 12.51 -0.79
C GLN A 72 0.60 12.82 -0.05
N PRO A 73 0.26 14.09 0.18
CA PRO A 73 -0.88 14.48 1.03
C PRO A 73 -2.25 14.11 0.47
N LEU A 74 -2.33 13.77 -0.82
CA LEU A 74 -3.55 13.32 -1.49
C LEU A 74 -3.68 11.79 -1.54
N ALA A 75 -2.66 11.06 -1.08
CA ALA A 75 -2.73 9.60 -1.07
C ALA A 75 -3.74 9.11 -0.04
N GLU A 76 -4.49 8.08 -0.39
CA GLU A 76 -5.30 7.32 0.57
C GLU A 76 -4.43 6.29 1.30
N GLY A 77 -4.68 6.07 2.59
CA GLY A 77 -3.95 5.12 3.42
C GLY A 77 -4.86 4.05 4.02
N ARG A 78 -4.50 2.78 3.86
CA ARG A 78 -5.22 1.62 4.44
C ARG A 78 -4.24 0.75 5.23
N ILE A 79 -4.53 0.55 6.51
CA ILE A 79 -3.75 -0.31 7.38
C ILE A 79 -4.41 -1.68 7.44
N LEU A 80 -3.70 -2.70 6.95
CA LEU A 80 -4.15 -4.08 6.98
C LEU A 80 -3.78 -4.74 8.31
N GLN A 81 -4.76 -5.38 8.95
CA GLN A 81 -4.57 -6.21 10.13
C GLN A 81 -3.79 -7.48 9.80
N LYS A 82 -3.34 -8.23 10.81
CA LYS A 82 -2.66 -9.50 10.58
C LYS A 82 -3.57 -10.45 9.76
N ASN A 83 -3.03 -11.01 8.68
CA ASN A 83 -3.72 -11.89 7.72
C ASN A 83 -4.84 -11.25 6.89
N GLU A 84 -5.11 -9.95 7.06
CA GLU A 84 -6.06 -9.26 6.19
C GLU A 84 -5.49 -9.17 4.77
N GLU A 85 -6.29 -9.59 3.80
CA GLU A 85 -5.95 -9.50 2.39
C GLU A 85 -6.54 -8.24 1.78
N ILE A 86 -5.89 -7.73 0.73
CA ILE A 86 -6.47 -6.66 -0.07
C ILE A 86 -7.62 -7.27 -0.86
N LEU A 87 -8.86 -6.85 -0.55
CA LEU A 87 -10.04 -7.25 -1.30
C LEU A 87 -10.25 -6.30 -2.50
N GLY A 88 -10.74 -6.85 -3.61
CA GLY A 88 -10.74 -6.21 -4.92
C GLY A 88 -11.46 -4.87 -5.04
N SER A 89 -10.94 -4.05 -5.97
CA SER A 89 -11.23 -2.66 -6.33
C SER A 89 -10.93 -1.60 -5.26
N PRO A 90 -9.88 -0.76 -5.48
CA PRO A 90 -9.64 0.49 -4.74
C PRO A 90 -10.83 1.44 -4.69
N LEU A 91 -11.82 1.26 -5.58
CA LEU A 91 -12.92 2.18 -5.83
C LEU A 91 -14.23 1.83 -5.08
N ASN A 92 -14.31 0.70 -4.35
CA ASN A 92 -15.55 0.24 -3.70
C ASN A 92 -15.43 0.21 -2.16
N SER A 93 -15.06 1.32 -1.52
CA SER A 93 -15.18 1.44 -0.05
C SER A 93 -16.44 2.13 0.45
N ASP A 94 -17.36 2.55 -0.42
CA ASP A 94 -18.67 3.07 0.00
C ASP A 94 -19.79 2.33 -0.72
N LEU A 95 -20.44 1.37 -0.03
CA LEU A 95 -21.84 0.97 -0.17
C LEU A 95 -22.13 -0.19 0.82
N VAL A 96 -22.21 0.13 2.12
CA VAL A 96 -23.25 -0.34 3.07
C VAL A 96 -23.40 0.72 4.16
#